data_AF-A0A9E4WZK0-F1
#
_entry.id   AF-A0A9E4WZK0-F1
#
_cell.length_a   1.000
_cell.length_b   1.000
_cell.length_c   1.000
_cell.angle_alpha   90.00
_cell.angle_beta   90.00
_cell.angle_gamma   90.00
#
_symmetry.space_group_name_H-M   'P 1'
#
loop_
_entity.id
_entity.type
_entity.pdbx_description
1 polymer ?
#
loop_
_entity_poly.entity_id
_entity_poly.type
_entity_poly.pdbx_seq_one_letter_code
_entity_poly.pdbx_strand_id
1 'polypeptide(L)'
;MRDLAQLLERWQLDISDVRERMYRAPTSRERERWHALWLLAQGWTTLAVSEALEREPHTIGAWVAAFSDNGPTALAFVQSGGSPPPSTGASRPN
;
A
#
# COMPACT_ATOMS: atom_id res chain seq x y z
N MET A 1 7.04 12.78 12.99
CA MET A 1 6.18 12.04 12.04
C MET A 1 5.48 13.07 11.17
N ARG A 2 5.45 12.91 9.83
CA ARG A 2 4.61 13.79 8.99
C ARG A 2 3.17 13.56 9.40
N ASP A 3 2.45 14.65 9.60
CA ASP A 3 1.04 14.61 9.91
C ASP A 3 0.28 14.01 8.72
N LEU A 4 -0.40 12.89 8.96
CA LEU A 4 -1.08 12.20 7.88
C LEU A 4 -2.25 13.04 7.34
N ALA A 5 -2.88 13.88 8.18
CA ALA A 5 -3.93 14.79 7.74
C ALA A 5 -3.43 15.76 6.64
N GLN A 6 -2.25 16.37 6.85
CA GLN A 6 -1.63 17.25 5.85
C GLN A 6 -1.27 16.49 4.55
N LEU A 7 -0.86 15.22 4.67
CA LEU A 7 -0.59 14.38 3.50
C LEU A 7 -1.86 14.07 2.70
N LEU A 8 -2.99 13.84 3.38
CA LEU A 8 -4.28 13.61 2.75
C LEU A 8 -4.79 14.89 2.05
N GLU A 9 -4.72 16.04 2.72
CA GLU A 9 -5.13 17.33 2.16
C GLU A 9 -4.37 17.68 0.88
N ARG A 10 -3.05 17.44 0.85
CA ARG A 10 -2.22 17.65 -0.34
C ARG A 10 -2.70 16.85 -1.55
N TRP A 11 -3.28 15.69 -1.32
CA TRP A 11 -3.86 14.84 -2.37
C TRP A 11 -5.37 15.02 -2.54
N GLN A 12 -5.95 16.06 -1.92
CA GLN A 12 -7.39 16.36 -1.95
C GLN A 12 -8.23 15.18 -1.46
N LEU A 13 -7.76 14.52 -0.39
CA LEU A 13 -8.47 13.45 0.28
C LEU A 13 -8.81 13.85 1.70
N ASP A 14 -9.97 13.41 2.16
CA ASP A 14 -10.31 13.38 3.57
C ASP A 14 -10.28 11.93 4.12
N ILE A 15 -10.55 11.79 5.42
CA ILE A 15 -10.60 10.48 6.09
C ILE A 15 -11.74 9.60 5.52
N SER A 16 -12.84 10.20 5.08
CA SER A 16 -13.97 9.49 4.49
C SER A 16 -13.60 8.89 3.14
N ASP A 17 -12.86 9.63 2.31
CA ASP A 17 -12.34 9.16 1.02
C ASP A 17 -11.38 7.98 1.21
N VAL A 18 -10.49 8.06 2.21
CA VAL A 18 -9.58 6.96 2.56
C VAL A 18 -10.38 5.72 2.97
N ARG A 19 -11.41 5.89 3.79
CA ARG A 19 -12.30 4.80 4.21
C ARG A 19 -13.08 4.21 3.03
N GLU A 20 -13.59 5.03 2.12
CA GLU A 20 -14.29 4.56 0.93
C GLU A 20 -13.35 3.75 0.03
N ARG A 21 -12.14 4.24 -0.22
CA ARG A 21 -11.11 3.54 -1.01
C ARG A 21 -10.70 2.21 -0.37
N MET A 22 -10.60 2.16 0.96
CA MET A 22 -10.37 0.90 1.69
C MET A 22 -11.47 -0.12 1.38
N TYR A 23 -12.75 0.25 1.46
CA TYR A 23 -13.85 -0.68 1.19
C TYR A 23 -13.99 -1.06 -0.29
N ARG A 24 -13.66 -0.13 -1.20
CA ARG A 24 -13.76 -0.34 -2.65
C ARG A 24 -12.48 -0.90 -3.29
N ALA A 25 -11.45 -1.15 -2.49
CA ALA A 25 -10.17 -1.62 -3.00
C ALA A 25 -10.33 -2.95 -3.78
N PRO A 26 -9.81 -3.03 -5.02
CA PRO A 26 -9.99 -4.19 -5.90
C PRO A 26 -9.25 -5.44 -5.42
N THR A 27 -8.20 -5.28 -4.60
CA THR A 27 -7.41 -6.40 -4.07
C THR A 27 -7.28 -6.32 -2.55
N SER A 28 -7.10 -7.47 -1.90
CA SER A 28 -6.83 -7.52 -0.46
C SER A 28 -5.57 -6.74 -0.08
N ARG A 29 -4.56 -6.70 -0.96
CA ARG A 29 -3.30 -5.98 -0.71
C ARG A 29 -3.48 -4.46 -0.79
N GLU A 30 -4.29 -3.97 -1.72
CA GLU A 30 -4.66 -2.56 -1.76
C GLU A 30 -5.50 -2.17 -0.54
N ARG A 31 -6.46 -3.02 -0.17
CA ARG A 31 -7.28 -2.80 1.02
C ARG A 31 -6.43 -2.69 2.29
N GLU A 32 -5.46 -3.58 2.46
CA GLU A 32 -4.53 -3.57 3.60
C GLU A 32 -3.74 -2.26 3.69
N ARG A 33 -3.23 -1.77 2.55
CA ARG A 33 -2.49 -0.50 2.47
C ARG A 33 -3.37 0.71 2.79
N TRP A 34 -4.58 0.75 2.25
CA TRP A 34 -5.56 1.79 2.57
C TRP A 34 -5.98 1.74 4.04
N HIS A 35 -6.13 0.54 4.61
CA HIS A 35 -6.48 0.36 6.01
C HIS A 35 -5.38 0.90 6.94
N ALA A 36 -4.10 0.69 6.61
CA ALA A 36 -2.99 1.25 7.37
C ALA A 36 -3.03 2.78 7.43
N LEU A 37 -3.25 3.44 6.29
CA LEU A 37 -3.39 4.90 6.24
C LEU A 37 -4.62 5.38 6.99
N TRP A 38 -5.74 4.66 6.90
CA TRP A 38 -6.94 5.00 7.65
C TRP A 38 -6.69 4.95 9.17
N LEU A 39 -6.08 3.88 9.69
CA LEU A 39 -5.79 3.74 11.12
C LEU A 39 -4.82 4.83 11.61
N LEU A 40 -3.76 5.11 10.84
CA LEU A 40 -2.85 6.20 11.15
C LEU A 40 -3.56 7.57 11.15
N ALA A 41 -4.52 7.79 10.25
CA ALA A 41 -5.33 9.02 10.20
C ALA A 41 -6.26 9.14 11.42
N GLN A 42 -6.67 8.01 12.02
CA GLN A 42 -7.42 7.96 13.27
C GLN A 42 -6.52 8.20 14.51
N GLY A 43 -5.23 8.49 14.33
CA GLY A 43 -4.29 8.76 15.41
C GLY A 43 -3.62 7.53 16.00
N TRP A 44 -3.74 6.36 15.36
CA TRP A 44 -3.00 5.17 15.78
C TRP A 44 -1.50 5.35 15.53
N THR A 45 -0.68 4.76 16.39
CA THR A 45 0.77 4.74 16.19
C THR A 45 1.16 3.72 15.14
N THR A 46 2.30 3.92 14.48
CA THR A 46 2.84 2.96 13.51
C THR A 46 2.98 1.56 14.10
N LEU A 47 3.34 1.45 15.38
CA LEU A 47 3.47 0.17 16.08
C LEU A 47 2.11 -0.51 16.27
N ALA A 48 1.09 0.22 16.72
CA ALA A 48 -0.25 -0.33 16.88
C ALA A 48 -0.85 -0.78 15.54
N VAL A 49 -0.61 -0.02 14.47
CA VAL A 49 -1.02 -0.41 13.11
C VAL A 49 -0.26 -1.62 12.62
N SER A 50 1.05 -1.71 12.88
CA SER A 50 1.87 -2.84 12.46
C SER A 50 1.45 -4.13 13.15
N GLU A 51 1.13 -4.08 14.44
CA GLU A 51 0.57 -5.20 15.20
C GLU A 51 -0.81 -5.61 14.65
N ALA A 52 -1.71 -4.64 14.45
CA ALA A 52 -3.07 -4.91 13.98
C ALA A 52 -3.14 -5.50 12.56
N LEU A 53 -2.17 -5.18 11.71
CA LEU A 53 -2.09 -5.67 10.33
C LEU A 53 -1.10 -6.84 10.16
N GLU A 54 -0.48 -7.32 11.23
CA GLU A 54 0.55 -8.36 11.21
C GLU A 54 1.67 -8.03 10.19
N ARG A 55 2.12 -6.77 10.24
CA ARG A 55 3.20 -6.24 9.41
C ARG A 55 4.31 -5.69 10.27
N GLU A 56 5.46 -5.53 9.63
CA GLU A 56 6.58 -4.85 10.26
C GLU A 56 6.38 -3.31 10.22
N PRO A 57 6.77 -2.56 11.26
CA PRO A 57 6.64 -1.10 11.29
C PRO A 57 7.29 -0.40 10.10
N HIS A 58 8.42 -0.93 9.61
CA HIS A 58 9.10 -0.38 8.43
C HIS A 58 8.28 -0.52 7.15
N THR A 59 7.44 -1.55 7.04
CA THR A 59 6.54 -1.75 5.90
C THR A 59 5.43 -0.70 5.91
N ILE A 60 4.86 -0.40 7.07
CA ILE A 60 3.88 0.69 7.23
C ILE A 60 4.52 2.04 6.85
N GLY A 61 5.74 2.30 7.33
CA GLY A 61 6.50 3.49 6.98
C GLY A 61 6.76 3.62 5.48
N ALA A 62 7.08 2.51 4.80
CA ALA A 62 7.28 2.49 3.35
C ALA A 62 5.99 2.84 2.58
N TRP A 63 4.82 2.40 3.05
CA TRP A 63 3.54 2.78 2.42
C TRP A 63 3.23 4.27 2.59
N VAL A 64 3.48 4.83 3.77
CA VAL A 64 3.32 6.28 4.02
C VAL A 64 4.28 7.09 3.16
N ALA A 65 5.54 6.66 3.02
CA ALA A 65 6.51 7.30 2.15
C ALA A 65 6.07 7.24 0.67
N ALA A 66 5.67 6.06 0.18
CA ALA A 66 5.20 5.90 -1.19
C ALA A 66 3.95 6.76 -1.49
N PHE A 67 2.98 6.79 -0.57
CA PHE A 67 1.81 7.67 -0.65
C PHE A 67 2.19 9.15 -0.58
N SER A 68 3.20 9.49 0.24
CA SER A 68 3.69 10.85 0.30
C SER A 68 4.30 11.30 -1.04
N ASP A 69 4.98 10.41 -1.76
CA ASP A 69 5.71 10.79 -2.95
C ASP A 69 4.86 10.72 -4.22
N ASN A 70 3.97 9.73 -4.30
CA ASN A 70 3.20 9.44 -5.53
C ASN A 70 1.67 9.52 -5.33
N GLY A 71 1.21 9.75 -4.10
CA GLY A 71 -0.21 9.85 -3.80
C GLY A 71 -0.95 8.52 -3.86
N PRO A 72 -2.27 8.54 -4.11
CA PRO A 72 -3.13 7.35 -4.06
C PRO A 72 -2.69 6.20 -4.97
N THR A 73 -2.04 6.50 -6.09
CA THR A 73 -1.58 5.49 -7.05
C THR A 73 -0.46 4.62 -6.51
N ALA A 74 0.33 5.10 -5.54
CA ALA A 74 1.36 4.29 -4.88
C ALA A 74 0.79 3.12 -4.06
N LEU A 75 -0.49 3.20 -3.69
CA LEU A 75 -1.15 2.17 -2.90
C LEU A 75 -1.78 1.11 -3.78
N ALA A 76 -2.04 1.43 -5.05
CA ALA A 76 -2.53 0.49 -6.04
C ALA A 76 -1.56 -0.70 -6.15
N PHE A 77 -2.10 -1.91 -6.30
CA PHE A 77 -1.31 -3.08 -6.55
C PHE A 77 -1.05 -3.17 -8.04
N VAL A 78 0.13 -2.74 -8.45
CA VAL A 78 0.68 -3.16 -9.73
C VAL A 78 1.26 -4.56 -9.51
N GLN A 79 0.66 -5.57 -10.13
CA GLN A 79 1.33 -6.85 -10.26
C GLN A 79 2.56 -6.62 -11.14
N SER A 80 3.71 -6.39 -10.52
CA SER A 80 4.99 -6.53 -11.21
C SER A 80 5.03 -7.97 -11.69
N GLY A 81 4.77 -8.18 -12.99
CA GLY A 81 4.81 -9.50 -13.60
C GLY A 81 6.13 -10.15 -13.20
N GLY A 82 6.06 -11.32 -12.55
CA GLY A 82 7.26 -12.07 -12.22
C GLY A 82 8.09 -12.30 -13.49
N SER A 83 9.41 -12.36 -13.35
CA SER A 83 10.32 -12.64 -14.46
C SER A 83 9.78 -13.82 -15.29
N PRO A 84 9.72 -13.69 -16.63
CA PRO A 84 9.26 -14.79 -17.48
C PRO A 84 10.07 -16.05 -17.16
N PRO A 85 9.44 -17.25 -17.14
CA PRO A 85 10.18 -18.49 -16.92
C PRO A 85 11.29 -18.62 -17.98
N PRO A 86 12.48 -19.14 -17.62
CA PRO A 86 13.53 -19.34 -18.61
C PRO A 86 13.00 -20.29 -19.68
N SER A 87 12.96 -19.83 -20.93
CA SER A 87 12.61 -20.66 -22.08
C SER A 87 13.53 -21.88 -22.10
N THR A 88 13.03 -23.03 -21.69
CA THR A 88 13.71 -24.31 -21.88
C THR A 88 13.74 -24.59 -23.37
N GLY A 89 14.84 -24.19 -24.01
CA GLY A 89 15.18 -24.58 -25.37
C GLY A 89 15.25 -26.10 -25.44
N ALA A 90 14.28 -26.72 -26.10
CA ALA A 90 14.31 -28.13 -26.44
C ALA A 90 15.39 -28.35 -27.51
N SER A 91 16.63 -28.56 -27.10
CA SER A 91 17.65 -29.14 -27.96
C SER A 91 17.38 -30.64 -28.08
N ARG A 92 16.71 -31.04 -29.16
CA ARG A 92 16.63 -32.42 -29.61
C ARG A 92 18.01 -32.85 -30.14
N PRO A 93 18.68 -33.88 -29.60
CA PRO A 93 19.81 -34.48 -30.27
C PRO A 93 19.31 -35.52 -31.29
N ASN A 94 19.98 -35.56 -32.45
CA ASN A 94 19.88 -36.59 -33.49
C ASN A 94 21.02 -37.59 -33.31
#